data_AF-A0A7C5F191-F1
#
_entry.id   AF-A0A7C5F191-F1
#
_cell.length_a   1.000
_cell.length_b   1.000
_cell.length_c   1.000
_cell.angle_alpha   90.00
_cell.angle_beta   90.00
_cell.angle_gamma   90.00
#
_symmetry.space_group_name_H-M   'P 1'
#
loop_
_entity.id
_entity.type
_entity.pdbx_description
1 polymer ?
#
loop_
_entity_poly.entity_id
_entity_poly.type
_entity_poly.pdbx_seq_one_letter_code
_entity_poly.pdbx_strand_id
1 'polypeptide(L)'
;MKKAPAKGSSRRPDRRRRTEATDHLVRYFVGRPASDDGKPTLEQEVASEPEGLVIAFKNDSRVYFVHEYRVTQRIEGNEVRLEKEPVSSAKRVSTANAS
;
A
#
# COMPACT_ATOMS: atom_id res chain seq x y z
N MET A 1 6.80 25.67 54.84
CA MET A 1 6.46 26.16 53.49
C MET A 1 5.80 25.02 52.72
N LYS A 2 4.53 25.14 52.31
CA LYS A 2 3.79 24.11 51.58
C LYS A 2 4.05 24.28 50.07
N LYS A 3 4.54 23.26 49.38
CA LYS A 3 4.79 23.26 47.93
C LYS A 3 3.68 22.48 47.23
N ALA A 4 2.97 23.13 46.31
CA ALA A 4 1.84 22.57 45.55
C ALA A 4 2.32 21.51 44.52
N PRO A 5 1.49 20.51 44.17
CA PRO A 5 1.84 19.54 43.13
C PRO A 5 1.58 20.11 41.73
N ALA A 6 2.58 19.98 40.85
CA ALA A 6 2.49 20.37 39.46
C ALA A 6 1.57 19.44 38.67
N LYS A 7 0.66 20.01 37.88
CA LYS A 7 -0.20 19.33 36.91
C LYS A 7 0.66 18.52 35.93
N GLY A 8 0.63 17.20 36.06
CA GLY A 8 1.16 16.27 35.07
C GLY A 8 0.33 16.33 33.79
N SER A 9 0.97 16.80 32.72
CA SER A 9 0.49 16.80 31.34
C SER A 9 -0.07 15.42 30.97
N SER A 10 -1.36 15.38 30.62
CA SER A 10 -1.98 14.23 29.98
C SER A 10 -1.35 14.04 28.59
N ARG A 11 -0.41 13.10 28.50
CA ARG A 11 0.09 12.60 27.22
C ARG A 11 -1.06 11.89 26.52
N ARG A 12 -1.79 12.62 25.67
CA ARG A 12 -2.71 12.03 24.69
C ARG A 12 -1.92 10.98 23.88
N PRO A 13 -2.47 9.78 23.65
CA PRO A 13 -1.81 8.80 22.81
C PRO A 13 -1.72 9.39 21.39
N ASP A 14 -0.51 9.40 20.87
CA ASP A 14 -0.12 9.90 19.56
C ASP A 14 -0.81 9.06 18.48
N ARG A 15 -2.05 9.44 18.16
CA ARG A 15 -2.84 8.86 17.07
C ARG A 15 -2.42 9.46 15.73
N ARG A 16 -1.12 9.65 15.47
CA ARG A 16 -0.62 10.17 14.19
C ARG A 16 0.74 9.59 13.82
N ARG A 17 0.76 8.29 13.57
CA ARG A 17 1.61 7.75 12.50
C ARG A 17 0.77 6.82 11.63
N ARG A 18 -0.22 7.41 10.95
CA ARG A 18 -0.55 6.94 9.60
C ARG A 18 0.70 7.28 8.81
N THR A 19 1.60 6.31 8.67
CA THR A 19 2.74 6.41 7.78
C THR A 19 2.17 6.93 6.47
N GLU A 20 2.54 8.15 6.09
CA GLU A 20 2.50 8.57 4.71
C GLU A 20 3.49 7.64 4.01
N ALA A 21 3.04 6.41 3.75
CA ALA A 21 3.65 5.58 2.74
C ALA A 21 3.57 6.47 1.51
N THR A 22 4.74 6.88 1.02
CA THR A 22 4.91 7.45 -0.31
C THR A 22 3.89 6.76 -1.21
N ASP A 23 3.01 7.56 -1.80
CA ASP A 23 1.74 7.20 -2.45
C ASP A 23 1.98 6.37 -3.73
N HIS A 24 2.76 5.30 -3.58
CA HIS A 24 2.90 4.21 -4.51
C HIS A 24 1.52 3.56 -4.55
N LEU A 25 0.97 3.37 -5.74
CA LEU A 25 -0.41 2.94 -5.89
C LEU A 25 -0.59 1.53 -5.32
N VAL A 26 -0.94 1.44 -4.04
CA VAL A 26 -1.25 0.17 -3.40
C VAL A 26 -2.58 -0.30 -3.93
N ARG A 27 -2.59 -1.47 -4.55
CA ARG A 27 -3.81 -2.15 -4.97
C ARG A 27 -4.18 -3.19 -3.92
N TYR A 28 -5.44 -3.21 -3.54
CA TYR A 28 -5.95 -4.09 -2.50
C TYR A 28 -6.71 -5.23 -3.15
N PHE A 29 -6.38 -6.46 -2.80
CA PHE A 29 -7.06 -7.65 -3.34
C PHE A 29 -7.56 -8.53 -2.21
N VAL A 30 -8.76 -9.09 -2.36
CA VAL A 30 -9.25 -10.22 -1.58
C VAL A 30 -9.03 -11.50 -2.38
N GLY A 31 -8.64 -12.58 -1.70
CA GLY A 31 -8.52 -13.88 -2.33
C GLY A 31 -8.11 -14.98 -1.37
N ARG A 32 -7.56 -16.06 -1.92
CA ARG A 32 -7.22 -17.28 -1.17
C ARG A 32 -5.73 -17.33 -0.82
N PRO A 33 -5.36 -17.97 0.32
CA PRO A 33 -3.96 -18.23 0.66
C PRO A 33 -3.27 -19.04 -0.44
N ALA A 34 -1.94 -19.02 -0.43
CA ALA A 34 -1.15 -19.89 -1.30
C ALA A 34 -1.51 -21.37 -1.07
N SER A 35 -1.65 -22.10 -2.17
CA SER A 35 -1.77 -23.56 -2.17
C SER A 35 -0.39 -24.21 -2.32
N ASP A 36 -0.32 -25.47 -2.72
CA ASP A 36 0.93 -26.23 -2.90
C ASP A 36 1.92 -25.60 -3.90
N ASP A 37 1.44 -24.74 -4.80
CA ASP A 37 2.25 -23.99 -5.77
C ASP A 37 2.92 -22.73 -5.18
N GLY A 38 2.63 -22.41 -3.92
CA GLY A 38 3.22 -21.28 -3.18
C GLY A 38 2.71 -19.92 -3.65
N LYS A 39 1.68 -19.85 -4.50
CA LYS A 39 1.18 -18.59 -5.07
C LYS A 39 -0.23 -18.28 -4.55
N PRO A 40 -0.45 -17.10 -3.94
CA PRO A 40 -1.80 -16.69 -3.58
C PRO A 40 -2.62 -16.40 -4.84
N THR A 41 -3.93 -16.65 -4.75
CA THR A 41 -4.87 -16.23 -5.81
C THR A 41 -5.46 -14.88 -5.44
N LEU A 42 -5.34 -13.89 -6.33
CA LEU A 42 -5.95 -12.56 -6.20
C LEU A 42 -7.27 -12.55 -6.97
N GLU A 43 -8.41 -12.58 -6.27
CA GLU A 43 -9.71 -12.83 -6.89
C GLU A 43 -10.50 -11.55 -7.14
N GLN A 44 -10.49 -10.62 -6.17
CA GLN A 44 -11.25 -9.37 -6.24
C GLN A 44 -10.38 -8.19 -5.84
N GLU A 45 -10.20 -7.21 -6.73
CA GLU A 45 -9.65 -5.91 -6.37
C GLU A 45 -10.71 -5.04 -5.67
N VAL A 46 -10.32 -4.32 -4.63
CA VAL A 46 -11.19 -3.41 -3.87
C VAL A 46 -10.61 -2.00 -3.84
N ALA A 47 -11.48 -1.00 -3.69
CA ALA A 47 -11.09 0.40 -3.80
C ALA A 47 -10.29 0.90 -2.59
N SER A 48 -10.37 0.21 -1.44
CA SER A 48 -9.72 0.66 -0.21
C SER A 48 -9.35 -0.48 0.73
N GLU A 49 -8.34 -0.25 1.56
CA GLU A 49 -7.92 -1.17 2.62
C GLU A 49 -9.07 -1.57 3.57
N PRO A 50 -9.86 -0.63 4.16
CA PRO A 50 -10.91 -1.01 5.10
C PRO A 50 -11.98 -1.91 4.47
N GLU A 51 -12.31 -1.68 3.20
CA GLU A 51 -13.25 -2.53 2.47
C GLU A 51 -12.72 -3.96 2.32
N GLY A 52 -11.46 -4.10 1.90
CA GLY A 52 -10.80 -5.42 1.77
C GLY A 52 -10.74 -6.17 3.10
N LEU A 53 -10.43 -5.47 4.19
CA LEU A 53 -10.42 -6.05 5.54
C LEU A 53 -11.81 -6.57 5.95
N VAL A 54 -12.87 -5.79 5.70
CA VAL A 54 -14.24 -6.19 6.02
C VAL A 54 -14.67 -7.42 5.22
N ILE A 55 -14.38 -7.45 3.92
CA ILE A 55 -14.75 -8.58 3.04
C ILE A 55 -13.97 -9.83 3.46
N ALA A 56 -12.65 -9.72 3.66
CA ALA A 56 -11.82 -10.84 4.06
C ALA A 56 -12.28 -11.45 5.41
N PHE A 57 -12.64 -10.60 6.38
CA PHE A 57 -13.18 -11.06 7.67
C PHE A 57 -14.51 -11.81 7.51
N LYS A 58 -15.45 -11.29 6.71
CA LYS A 58 -16.77 -11.90 6.52
C LYS A 58 -16.69 -13.26 5.83
N ASN A 59 -15.74 -13.44 4.93
CA ASN A 59 -15.66 -14.59 4.02
C ASN A 59 -14.52 -15.56 4.38
N ASP A 60 -13.89 -15.41 5.55
CA ASP A 60 -12.65 -16.14 5.95
C ASP A 60 -11.59 -16.19 4.83
N SER A 61 -11.45 -15.08 4.11
CA SER A 61 -10.51 -14.93 3.00
C SER A 61 -9.22 -14.24 3.48
N ARG A 62 -8.32 -13.93 2.56
CA ARG A 62 -7.12 -13.12 2.82
C ARG A 62 -7.17 -11.82 2.05
N VAL A 63 -6.61 -10.76 2.63
CA VAL A 63 -6.38 -9.49 1.94
C VAL A 63 -4.89 -9.38 1.59
N TYR A 64 -4.62 -8.91 0.38
CA TYR A 64 -3.29 -8.72 -0.18
C TYR A 64 -3.09 -7.26 -0.58
N PHE A 65 -1.90 -6.74 -0.29
CA PHE A 65 -1.50 -5.37 -0.57
C PHE A 65 -0.41 -5.40 -1.63
N VAL A 66 -0.76 -5.04 -2.86
CA VAL A 66 0.12 -5.18 -4.03
C VAL A 66 0.70 -3.82 -4.39
N HIS A 67 2.03 -3.76 -4.48
CA HIS A 67 2.76 -2.60 -4.99
C HIS A 67 3.37 -2.97 -6.34
N GLU A 68 3.11 -2.14 -7.34
CA GLU A 68 3.66 -2.34 -8.67
C GLU A 68 4.94 -1.51 -8.86
N TYR A 69 5.98 -2.17 -9.37
CA TYR A 69 7.26 -1.55 -9.68
C TYR A 69 7.72 -1.94 -11.07
N ARG A 70 8.32 -0.99 -11.77
CA ARG A 70 9.09 -1.21 -12.98
C ARG A 70 10.56 -1.30 -12.61
N VAL A 71 11.26 -2.27 -13.19
CA VAL A 71 12.73 -2.29 -13.14
C VAL A 71 13.24 -1.45 -14.31
N THR A 72 14.06 -0.45 -14.01
CA THR A 72 14.73 0.39 -15.01
C THR A 72 16.23 0.17 -14.99
N GLN A 73 16.86 0.37 -16.12
CA GLN A 73 18.32 0.35 -16.23
C GLN A 73 18.83 1.78 -16.19
N ARG A 74 19.76 2.07 -15.27
CA ARG A 74 20.49 3.33 -15.22
C ARG A 74 21.94 3.09 -15.66
N ILE A 75 22.38 3.88 -16.63
CA ILE A 75 23.74 3.80 -17.17
C ILE A 75 24.45 5.10 -16.81
N GLU A 76 25.53 5.00 -16.04
CA GLU A 76 26.37 6.14 -15.64
C GLU A 76 27.83 5.85 -16.01
N GLY A 77 28.34 6.51 -17.05
CA GLY A 77 29.66 6.21 -17.59
C GLY A 77 29.74 4.77 -18.11
N ASN A 78 30.58 3.95 -17.48
CA ASN A 78 30.76 2.54 -17.81
C ASN A 78 30.06 1.59 -16.81
N GLU A 79 29.22 2.12 -15.92
CA GLU A 79 28.49 1.32 -14.93
C GLU A 79 27.01 1.17 -15.31
N VAL A 80 26.49 -0.05 -15.16
CA VAL A 80 25.09 -0.38 -15.38
C VAL A 80 24.47 -0.82 -14.06
N ARG A 81 23.40 -0.14 -13.63
CA ARG A 81 22.64 -0.48 -12.43
C ARG A 81 21.18 -0.74 -12.77
N LEU A 82 20.56 -1.67 -12.04
CA LEU A 82 19.12 -1.87 -12.04
C LEU A 82 18.51 -1.06 -10.91
N GLU A 83 17.53 -0.23 -11.23
CA GLU A 83 16.77 0.56 -10.29
C GLU A 83 15.31 0.08 -10.22
N LYS A 84 14.71 0.23 -9.04
CA LYS A 84 13.31 -0.10 -8.78
C LYS A 84 12.50 1.20 -8.80
N GLU A 85 11.69 1.38 -9.83
CA GLU A 85 10.85 2.57 -10.02
C GLU A 85 9.39 2.22 -9.70
N PRO A 86 8.70 2.96 -8.82
CA PRO A 86 7.27 2.78 -8.61
C PRO A 86 6.46 3.11 -9.87
N VAL A 87 5.47 2.29 -10.20
CA VAL A 87 4.55 2.62 -11.29
C VAL A 87 3.56 3.67 -10.79
N SER A 88 3.56 4.86 -11.40
CA SER A 88 2.55 5.88 -11.11
C SER A 88 1.24 5.53 -11.81
N SER A 89 0.14 5.71 -11.09
CA SER A 89 -1.22 5.42 -11.56
C SER A 89 -1.80 6.49 -12.46
N ALA A 90 -0.95 7.20 -13.22
CA ALA A 90 -1.42 8.20 -14.16
C ALA A 90 -2.33 7.51 -15.18
N LYS A 91 -3.64 7.59 -14.90
CA LYS A 91 -4.76 7.11 -15.71
C LYS A 91 -4.46 7.51 -17.15
N ARG A 92 -4.06 6.54 -17.99
CA ARG A 92 -3.97 6.78 -19.43
C ARG A 92 -5.40 7.05 -19.88
N VAL A 93 -5.74 8.34 -19.99
CA VAL A 93 -6.96 8.78 -20.64
C VAL A 93 -6.82 8.30 -22.07
N SER A 94 -7.55 7.24 -22.42
CA SER A 94 -7.69 6.81 -23.81
C SER A 94 -8.47 7.90 -24.54
N THR A 95 -7.76 8.80 -25.22
CA THR A 95 -8.37 9.60 -26.28
C THR A 95 -8.45 8.71 -27.52
N ALA A 96 -9.34 7.73 -27.50
CA ALA A 96 -9.77 7.08 -28.73
C ALA A 96 -10.65 8.10 -29.47
N ASN A 97 -10.07 8.73 -30.49
CA ASN A 97 -10.81 9.54 -31.46
C ASN A 97 -11.94 8.69 -32.05
N ALA A 98 -13.18 9.09 -31.81
CA ALA A 98 -14.28 8.70 -32.69
C ALA A 98 -14.13 9.51 -33.98
N SER A 99 -13.90 8.83 -35.09
CA SER A 99 -14.05 9.38 -36.44
C SER A 99 -15.06 8.53 -37.20
#